data_AF-A0A2N5GTP3-F1
#
_entry.id   AF-A0A2N5GTP3-F1
#
_cell.length_a   1.000
_cell.length_b   1.000
_cell.length_c   1.000
_cell.angle_alpha   90.00
_cell.angle_beta   90.00
_cell.angle_gamma   90.00
#
_symmetry.space_group_name_H-M   'P 1'
#
loop_
_entity.id
_entity.type
_entity.pdbx_description
1 polymer ?
#
loop_
_entity_poly.entity_id
_entity_poly.type
_entity_poly.pdbx_seq_one_letter_code
_entity_poly.pdbx_strand_id
1 'polypeptide(L)'
;MKDRIMVIMLKEYFNEKVFLMQDCICFINEHHKLNFKQTLLKFPEAKTDPRQQTACYILAVPMIFKKVGKYLATFEYPVDWIWRWEWKYTLSNLEIFQSAPNQQEYWEPDYELTSCMIQLGKFSLNMWNGYEHFNFMDFLSELDEKHYAVFMTAISMRRGKFSEWNMDRIN
;
A
#
# COMPACT_ATOMS: atom_id res chain seq x y z
N MET A 1 26.84 39.32 11.11
CA MET A 1 27.50 38.01 11.37
C MET A 1 26.60 37.06 12.18
N LYS A 2 25.85 37.55 13.18
CA LYS A 2 24.86 36.75 13.95
C LYS A 2 23.70 36.16 13.12
N ASP A 3 23.19 36.88 12.13
CA ASP A 3 22.02 36.42 11.36
C ASP A 3 22.29 35.23 10.43
N ARG A 4 23.52 35.12 9.90
CA ARG A 4 23.92 33.96 9.08
C ARG A 4 24.04 32.68 9.90
N ILE A 5 24.49 32.79 11.16
CA ILE A 5 24.61 31.65 12.07
C ILE A 5 23.21 31.14 12.44
N MET A 6 22.24 32.03 12.66
CA MET A 6 20.88 31.63 12.99
C MET A 6 20.17 30.93 11.82
N VAL A 7 20.40 31.37 10.57
CA VAL A 7 19.85 30.71 9.38
C VAL A 7 20.50 29.34 9.11
N ILE A 8 21.81 29.19 9.38
CA ILE A 8 22.50 27.90 9.25
C ILE A 8 22.00 26.93 10.33
N MET A 9 21.92 27.36 11.59
CA MET A 9 21.40 26.52 12.67
C MET A 9 19.93 26.15 12.46
N LEU A 10 19.10 27.05 11.90
CA LEU A 10 17.71 26.71 11.57
C LEU A 10 17.64 25.70 10.42
N LYS A 11 18.48 25.81 9.39
CA LYS A 11 18.53 24.82 8.30
C LYS A 11 19.04 23.46 8.78
N GLU A 12 20.04 23.43 9.64
CA GLU A 12 20.57 22.20 10.23
C GLU A 12 19.55 21.57 11.17
N TYR A 13 18.88 22.36 12.03
CA TYR A 13 17.83 21.88 12.93
C TYR A 13 16.58 21.39 12.18
N PHE A 14 16.18 22.07 11.11
CA PHE A 14 15.10 21.59 10.23
C PHE A 14 15.51 20.35 9.45
N ASN A 15 16.74 20.28 8.94
CA ASN A 15 17.23 19.09 8.24
C ASN A 15 17.33 17.89 9.20
N GLU A 16 17.85 18.05 10.41
CA GLU A 16 18.00 16.96 11.38
C GLU A 16 16.65 16.46 11.92
N LYS A 17 15.69 17.34 12.21
CA LYS A 17 14.37 16.91 12.70
C LYS A 17 13.45 16.35 11.61
N VAL A 18 13.60 16.80 10.35
CA VAL A 18 12.84 16.22 9.23
C VAL A 18 13.42 14.86 8.80
N PHE A 19 14.66 14.53 9.19
CA PHE A 19 15.33 13.26 8.85
C PHE A 19 15.03 12.08 9.79
N LEU A 20 14.43 12.30 10.96
CA LEU A 20 14.36 11.28 12.03
C LEU A 20 13.09 10.40 12.06
N MET A 21 12.29 10.37 10.98
CA MET A 21 11.22 9.36 10.79
C MET A 21 11.55 8.34 9.68
N GLN A 22 12.79 8.29 9.20
CA GLN A 22 13.34 7.21 8.38
C GLN A 22 14.07 6.30 9.36
N ASP A 23 13.59 5.10 9.73
CA ASP A 23 13.64 3.88 8.91
C ASP A 23 12.69 2.78 9.45
N CYS A 24 11.69 3.14 10.25
CA CYS A 24 10.77 2.16 10.86
C CYS A 24 9.44 2.07 10.11
N ILE A 25 9.10 0.86 9.68
CA ILE A 25 7.78 0.57 9.13
C ILE A 25 6.76 0.65 10.26
N CYS A 26 5.77 1.54 10.12
CA CYS A 26 4.66 1.62 11.05
C CYS A 26 3.73 0.44 10.82
N PHE A 27 3.31 -0.26 11.87
CA PHE A 27 2.26 -1.27 11.79
C PHE A 27 1.10 -0.85 12.68
N ILE A 28 -0.13 -1.11 12.23
CA ILE A 28 -1.35 -0.79 12.99
C ILE A 28 -1.34 -1.57 14.32
N ASN A 29 -0.87 -2.81 14.27
CA ASN A 29 -0.71 -3.73 15.39
C ASN A 29 0.16 -4.92 14.95
N GLU A 30 0.39 -5.88 15.86
CA GLU A 30 1.17 -7.08 15.56
C GLU A 30 0.56 -7.95 14.45
N HIS A 31 -0.77 -7.97 14.29
CA HIS A 31 -1.39 -8.68 13.17
C HIS A 31 -0.99 -8.06 11.83
N HIS A 32 -0.91 -6.73 11.72
CA HIS A 32 -0.45 -6.08 10.50
C HIS A 32 0.99 -6.54 10.16
N LYS A 33 1.88 -6.58 11.15
CA LYS A 33 3.26 -7.06 10.96
C LYS A 33 3.33 -8.53 10.54
N LEU A 34 2.55 -9.41 11.17
CA LEU A 34 2.49 -10.84 10.85
C LEU A 34 1.93 -11.08 9.44
N ASN A 35 0.83 -10.42 9.11
CA ASN A 35 0.23 -10.46 7.77
C ASN A 35 1.25 -9.99 6.72
N PHE A 36 2.02 -8.94 7.03
CA PHE A 36 3.02 -8.42 6.10
C PHE A 36 4.11 -9.45 5.81
N LYS A 37 4.62 -10.13 6.84
CA LYS A 37 5.54 -11.26 6.65
C LYS A 37 4.93 -12.35 5.76
N GLN A 38 3.67 -12.71 5.99
CA GLN A 38 2.98 -13.71 5.16
C GLN A 38 2.88 -13.28 3.70
N THR A 39 2.54 -12.01 3.43
CA THR A 39 2.50 -11.48 2.06
C THR A 39 3.88 -11.50 1.39
N LEU A 40 4.96 -11.15 2.12
CA LEU A 40 6.33 -11.20 1.59
C LEU A 40 6.83 -12.63 1.33
N LEU A 41 6.32 -13.62 2.07
CA LEU A 41 6.60 -15.03 1.79
C LEU A 41 5.89 -15.50 0.51
N LYS A 42 4.66 -15.03 0.27
CA LYS A 42 3.90 -15.33 -0.95
C LYS A 42 4.48 -14.63 -2.20
N PHE A 43 4.91 -13.39 -2.06
CA PHE A 43 5.42 -12.55 -3.15
C PHE A 43 6.89 -12.21 -2.91
N PRO A 44 7.84 -13.13 -3.15
CA PRO A 44 9.25 -12.94 -2.81
C PRO A 44 9.91 -11.78 -3.56
N GLU A 45 9.42 -11.41 -4.74
CA GLU A 45 9.86 -10.25 -5.52
C GLU A 45 9.66 -8.93 -4.77
N ALA A 46 8.74 -8.89 -3.80
CA ALA A 46 8.54 -7.75 -2.91
C ALA A 46 9.76 -7.40 -2.05
N LYS A 47 10.77 -8.28 -1.96
CA LYS A 47 12.03 -7.98 -1.28
C LYS A 47 12.91 -6.99 -2.05
N THR A 48 12.75 -6.93 -3.37
CA THR A 48 13.61 -6.12 -4.25
C THR A 48 12.82 -5.11 -5.10
N ASP A 49 11.50 -5.27 -5.25
CA ASP A 49 10.62 -4.32 -5.93
C ASP A 49 9.77 -3.51 -4.92
N PRO A 50 10.06 -2.20 -4.74
CA PRO A 50 9.29 -1.33 -3.86
C PRO A 50 7.79 -1.25 -4.19
N ARG A 51 7.38 -1.46 -5.45
CA ARG A 51 5.95 -1.52 -5.83
C ARG A 51 5.27 -2.70 -5.17
N GLN A 52 5.90 -3.87 -5.30
CA GLN A 52 5.39 -5.11 -4.71
C GLN A 52 5.43 -5.06 -3.20
N GLN A 53 6.50 -4.52 -2.62
CA GLN A 53 6.62 -4.33 -1.18
C GLN A 53 5.51 -3.44 -0.62
N THR A 54 5.23 -2.32 -1.30
CA THR A 54 4.18 -1.38 -0.90
C THR A 54 2.80 -2.04 -1.00
N ALA A 55 2.53 -2.78 -2.08
CA ALA A 55 1.27 -3.48 -2.25
C ALA A 55 1.07 -4.60 -1.21
N CYS A 56 2.13 -5.35 -0.89
CA CYS A 56 2.11 -6.35 0.19
C CYS A 56 1.79 -5.71 1.54
N TYR A 57 2.39 -4.55 1.84
CA TYR A 57 2.14 -3.82 3.08
C TYR A 57 0.70 -3.36 3.20
N ILE A 58 0.11 -2.81 2.13
CA ILE A 58 -1.30 -2.40 2.14
C ILE A 58 -2.22 -3.62 2.26
N LEU A 59 -1.97 -4.71 1.51
CA LEU A 59 -2.71 -5.97 1.62
C LEU A 59 -2.69 -6.54 3.04
N ALA A 60 -1.59 -6.34 3.77
CA ALA A 60 -1.40 -6.83 5.13
C ALA A 60 -2.19 -6.07 6.21
N VAL A 61 -2.79 -4.93 5.87
CA VAL A 61 -3.66 -4.17 6.79
C VAL A 61 -4.73 -5.11 7.37
N PRO A 62 -4.89 -5.22 8.70
CA PRO A 62 -5.66 -6.30 9.31
C PRO A 62 -7.11 -6.42 8.81
N MET A 63 -7.78 -5.28 8.58
CA MET A 63 -9.15 -5.27 8.10
C MET A 63 -9.28 -5.77 6.65
N ILE A 64 -8.26 -5.52 5.81
CA ILE A 64 -8.17 -6.02 4.43
C ILE A 64 -7.81 -7.50 4.47
N PHE A 65 -6.72 -7.86 5.15
CA PHE A 65 -6.21 -9.22 5.20
C PHE A 65 -7.23 -10.21 5.77
N LYS A 66 -8.05 -9.80 6.75
CA LYS A 66 -9.14 -10.62 7.29
C LYS A 66 -10.17 -11.00 6.21
N LYS A 67 -10.41 -10.12 5.24
CA LYS A 67 -11.40 -10.32 4.16
C LYS A 67 -10.81 -11.15 3.01
N VAL A 68 -9.59 -10.83 2.60
CA VAL A 68 -9.01 -11.35 1.34
C VAL A 68 -7.88 -12.36 1.54
N GLY A 69 -7.30 -12.47 2.73
CA GLY A 69 -6.12 -13.29 3.00
C GLY A 69 -6.33 -14.79 2.76
N LYS A 70 -7.56 -15.31 2.88
CA LYS A 70 -7.88 -16.69 2.50
C LYS A 70 -7.67 -17.00 1.01
N TYR A 71 -7.65 -15.97 0.15
CA TYR A 71 -7.42 -16.09 -1.28
C TYR A 71 -5.97 -15.87 -1.70
N LEU A 72 -5.09 -15.59 -0.75
CA LEU A 72 -3.69 -15.23 -1.01
C LEU A 72 -2.96 -16.26 -1.90
N ALA A 73 -3.27 -17.55 -1.76
CA ALA A 73 -2.72 -18.61 -2.60
C ALA A 73 -3.06 -18.45 -4.09
N THR A 74 -4.25 -17.92 -4.39
CA THR A 74 -4.81 -17.74 -5.75
C THR A 74 -4.39 -16.43 -6.42
N PHE A 75 -3.70 -15.55 -5.69
CA PHE A 75 -3.23 -14.28 -6.22
C PHE A 75 -1.90 -14.48 -6.95
N GLU A 76 -1.83 -13.90 -8.14
CA GLU A 76 -0.59 -13.76 -8.91
C GLU A 76 0.19 -12.55 -8.42
N TYR A 77 -0.50 -11.43 -8.18
CA TYR A 77 0.09 -10.19 -7.65
C TYR A 77 -0.57 -9.75 -6.33
N PRO A 78 0.12 -9.00 -5.47
CA PRO A 78 -0.44 -8.50 -4.20
C PRO A 78 -1.62 -7.52 -4.38
N VAL A 79 -1.84 -7.03 -5.60
CA VAL A 79 -2.96 -6.14 -5.95
C VAL A 79 -4.16 -6.88 -6.57
N ASP A 80 -4.07 -8.19 -6.79
CA ASP A 80 -5.12 -8.98 -7.46
C ASP A 80 -6.50 -8.82 -6.81
N TRP A 81 -6.56 -8.78 -5.48
CA TRP A 81 -7.81 -8.66 -4.75
C TRP A 81 -8.58 -7.39 -5.14
N ILE A 82 -7.91 -6.23 -5.14
CA ILE A 82 -8.56 -4.98 -5.48
C ILE A 82 -8.78 -4.86 -6.99
N TRP A 83 -7.87 -5.39 -7.82
CA TRP A 83 -8.07 -5.40 -9.28
C TRP A 83 -9.33 -6.17 -9.68
N ARG A 84 -9.53 -7.37 -9.10
CA ARG A 84 -10.73 -8.19 -9.32
C ARG A 84 -12.00 -7.49 -8.81
N TRP A 85 -11.91 -6.79 -7.67
CA TRP A 85 -13.02 -6.00 -7.14
C TRP A 85 -13.38 -4.82 -8.06
N GLU A 86 -12.40 -4.02 -8.49
CA GLU A 86 -12.62 -2.91 -9.42
C GLU A 86 -13.19 -3.40 -10.75
N TRP A 87 -12.71 -4.53 -11.26
CA TRP A 87 -13.25 -5.12 -12.48
C TRP A 87 -14.73 -5.42 -12.34
N LYS A 88 -15.14 -6.08 -11.26
CA LYS A 88 -16.53 -6.47 -11.02
C LYS A 88 -17.46 -5.26 -10.83
N TYR A 89 -17.06 -4.29 -10.01
CA TYR A 89 -17.97 -3.24 -9.53
C TYR A 89 -17.81 -1.88 -10.22
N THR A 90 -16.65 -1.58 -10.79
CA THR A 90 -16.35 -0.28 -11.42
C THR A 90 -16.15 -0.42 -12.93
N LEU A 91 -15.13 -1.17 -13.35
CA LEU A 91 -14.61 -1.13 -14.73
C LEU A 91 -15.56 -1.80 -15.72
N SER A 92 -16.18 -2.92 -15.36
CA SER A 92 -17.15 -3.64 -16.21
C SER A 92 -18.34 -2.77 -16.64
N ASN A 93 -18.66 -1.74 -15.85
CA ASN A 93 -19.76 -0.82 -16.12
C ASN A 93 -19.37 0.34 -17.04
N LEU A 94 -18.08 0.51 -17.35
CA LEU A 94 -17.60 1.55 -18.26
C LEU A 94 -17.65 1.05 -19.71
N GLU A 95 -18.18 1.87 -20.61
CA GLU A 95 -18.38 1.53 -22.03
C GLU A 95 -17.10 1.01 -22.70
N ILE A 96 -15.95 1.60 -22.37
CA ILE A 96 -14.63 1.24 -22.94
C ILE A 96 -14.20 -0.21 -22.63
N PHE A 97 -14.67 -0.79 -21.51
CA PHE A 97 -14.31 -2.15 -21.08
C PHE A 97 -15.36 -3.18 -21.46
N GLN A 98 -16.58 -2.77 -21.83
CA GLN A 98 -17.62 -3.68 -22.32
C GLN A 98 -17.25 -4.32 -23.66
N SER A 99 -16.44 -3.63 -24.48
CA SER A 99 -15.96 -4.11 -25.77
C SER A 99 -14.67 -4.95 -25.72
N ALA A 100 -14.09 -5.18 -24.54
CA ALA A 100 -12.83 -5.92 -24.43
C ALA A 100 -13.05 -7.43 -24.64
N PRO A 101 -12.40 -8.04 -25.67
CA PRO A 101 -12.51 -9.48 -25.91
C PRO A 101 -11.55 -10.19 -24.95
N ASN A 102 -12.07 -10.55 -23.77
CA ASN A 102 -11.62 -11.64 -22.88
C ASN A 102 -12.24 -11.42 -21.49
N GLN A 103 -13.52 -11.75 -21.36
CA GLN A 103 -14.20 -11.83 -20.05
C GLN A 103 -13.90 -13.17 -19.33
N GLN A 104 -12.87 -13.90 -19.76
CA GLN A 104 -12.77 -15.33 -19.53
C GLN A 104 -11.91 -15.64 -18.29
N GLU A 105 -12.59 -16.20 -17.28
CA GLU A 105 -12.03 -16.98 -16.17
C GLU A 105 -11.43 -16.24 -14.97
N TYR A 106 -11.84 -15.00 -14.70
CA TYR A 106 -11.60 -14.41 -13.39
C TYR A 106 -12.61 -14.94 -12.38
N TRP A 107 -12.12 -15.67 -11.38
CA TRP A 107 -12.89 -15.97 -10.18
C TRP A 107 -13.50 -14.69 -9.61
N GLU A 108 -14.82 -14.67 -9.42
CA GLU A 108 -15.52 -13.53 -8.89
C GLU A 108 -15.18 -13.31 -7.40
N PRO A 109 -14.84 -12.08 -6.99
CA PRO A 109 -14.67 -11.80 -5.58
C PRO A 109 -16.01 -11.98 -4.85
N ASP A 110 -16.01 -12.84 -3.84
CA ASP A 110 -17.14 -13.16 -2.94
C ASP A 110 -17.01 -12.43 -1.58
N TYR A 111 -16.15 -11.42 -1.52
CA TYR A 111 -15.91 -10.60 -0.34
C TYR A 111 -16.41 -9.17 -0.55
N GLU A 112 -16.95 -8.61 0.52
CA GLU A 112 -17.35 -7.21 0.59
C GLU A 112 -16.29 -6.38 1.31
N LEU A 113 -15.98 -5.23 0.71
CA LEU A 113 -15.01 -4.25 1.19
C LEU A 113 -15.74 -3.00 1.68
N THR A 114 -15.22 -2.37 2.74
CA THR A 114 -15.70 -1.05 3.18
C THR A 114 -15.11 0.06 2.30
N SER A 115 -15.66 1.27 2.36
CA SER A 115 -15.14 2.44 1.61
C SER A 115 -13.63 2.64 1.84
N CYS A 116 -13.19 2.65 3.11
CA CYS A 116 -11.77 2.78 3.47
C CYS A 116 -10.90 1.65 2.88
N MET A 117 -11.36 0.40 2.86
CA MET A 117 -10.62 -0.71 2.24
C MET A 117 -10.48 -0.52 0.73
N ILE A 118 -11.56 -0.10 0.06
CA ILE A 118 -11.57 0.17 -1.38
C ILE A 118 -10.57 1.29 -1.69
N GLN A 119 -10.61 2.38 -0.93
CA GLN A 119 -9.73 3.52 -1.12
C GLN A 119 -8.24 3.17 -0.90
N LEU A 120 -7.92 2.38 0.14
CA LEU A 120 -6.57 1.82 0.32
C LEU A 120 -6.16 0.89 -0.83
N GLY A 121 -7.09 0.08 -1.33
CA GLY A 121 -6.86 -0.76 -2.50
C GLY A 121 -6.56 0.04 -3.76
N LYS A 122 -7.38 1.05 -4.08
CA LYS A 122 -7.17 1.94 -5.23
C LYS A 122 -5.85 2.69 -5.12
N PHE A 123 -5.50 3.13 -3.91
CA PHE A 123 -4.18 3.70 -3.62
C PHE A 123 -3.06 2.70 -3.90
N SER A 124 -3.22 1.43 -3.52
CA SER A 124 -2.26 0.35 -3.83
C SER A 124 -2.09 0.14 -5.33
N LEU A 125 -3.18 0.12 -6.10
CA LEU A 125 -3.15 0.06 -7.57
C LEU A 125 -2.44 1.28 -8.16
N ASN A 126 -2.73 2.48 -7.65
CA ASN A 126 -2.06 3.70 -8.10
C ASN A 126 -0.54 3.64 -7.85
N MET A 127 -0.12 3.13 -6.69
CA MET A 127 1.31 2.93 -6.38
C MET A 127 1.97 1.83 -7.23
N TRP A 128 1.18 0.86 -7.71
CA TRP A 128 1.62 -0.24 -8.56
C TRP A 128 1.88 0.20 -9.99
N ASN A 129 0.89 0.82 -10.64
CA ASN A 129 0.93 1.15 -12.08
C ASN A 129 0.28 2.48 -12.48
N GLY A 130 -0.03 3.38 -11.54
CA GLY A 130 -0.65 4.67 -11.87
C GLY A 130 -2.13 4.58 -12.22
N TYR A 131 -2.86 3.68 -11.56
CA TYR A 131 -4.30 3.47 -11.73
C TYR A 131 -5.13 4.75 -11.80
N GLU A 132 -5.80 4.95 -12.94
CA GLU A 132 -6.44 6.21 -13.33
C GLU A 132 -7.74 6.53 -12.57
N HIS A 133 -8.39 5.54 -11.97
CA HIS A 133 -9.64 5.72 -11.21
C HIS A 133 -9.40 5.94 -9.71
N PHE A 134 -8.18 6.32 -9.32
CA PHE A 134 -7.84 6.73 -7.96
C PHE A 134 -8.01 8.24 -7.79
N ASN A 135 -8.86 8.65 -6.84
CA ASN A 135 -9.00 10.05 -6.43
C ASN A 135 -8.34 10.26 -5.07
N PHE A 136 -7.30 11.11 -5.03
CA PHE A 136 -6.55 11.40 -3.81
C PHE A 136 -7.37 12.11 -2.74
N MET A 137 -8.28 13.02 -3.12
CA MET A 137 -9.08 13.77 -2.15
C MET A 137 -10.14 12.89 -1.49
N ASP A 138 -10.78 12.02 -2.28
CA ASP A 138 -11.74 11.03 -1.75
C ASP A 138 -11.02 10.06 -0.81
N PHE A 139 -9.84 9.59 -1.22
CA PHE A 139 -8.98 8.74 -0.40
C PHE A 139 -8.66 9.38 0.96
N LEU A 140 -8.21 10.64 0.99
CA LEU A 140 -7.89 11.33 2.23
C LEU A 140 -9.10 11.50 3.16
N SER A 141 -10.30 11.70 2.62
CA SER A 141 -11.52 11.87 3.41
C SER A 141 -11.96 10.60 4.15
N GLU A 142 -11.44 9.44 3.74
CA GLU A 142 -11.81 8.11 4.24
C GLU A 142 -10.81 7.54 5.25
N LEU A 143 -9.69 8.22 5.51
CA LEU A 143 -8.67 7.75 6.43
C LEU A 143 -8.91 8.23 7.86
N ASP A 144 -8.88 7.29 8.80
CA ASP A 144 -8.62 7.62 10.20
C ASP A 144 -7.10 7.79 10.46
N GLU A 145 -6.74 8.16 11.68
CA GLU A 145 -5.35 8.37 12.10
C GLU A 145 -4.44 7.17 11.83
N LYS A 146 -4.94 5.94 12.07
CA LYS A 146 -4.15 4.71 11.89
C LYS A 146 -3.91 4.43 10.41
N HIS A 147 -4.93 4.62 9.57
CA HIS A 147 -4.81 4.41 8.13
C HIS A 147 -4.03 5.54 7.45
N TYR A 148 -4.03 6.75 8.01
CA TYR A 148 -3.13 7.83 7.60
C TYR A 148 -1.65 7.47 7.83
N ALA A 149 -1.32 6.85 8.98
CA ALA A 149 0.03 6.36 9.24
C ALA A 149 0.45 5.25 8.25
N VAL A 150 -0.48 4.36 7.89
CA VAL A 150 -0.27 3.36 6.82
C VAL A 150 0.02 4.03 5.49
N PHE A 151 -0.78 5.03 5.10
CA PHE A 151 -0.58 5.80 3.88
C PHE A 151 0.82 6.43 3.81
N MET A 152 1.26 7.12 4.86
CA MET A 152 2.59 7.75 4.92
C MET A 152 3.73 6.73 4.86
N THR A 153 3.53 5.58 5.51
CA THR A 153 4.50 4.47 5.47
C THR A 153 4.60 3.88 4.07
N ALA A 154 3.46 3.63 3.41
CA ALA A 154 3.40 3.13 2.05
C ALA A 154 4.07 4.07 1.03
N ILE A 155 3.88 5.39 1.14
CA ILE A 155 4.63 6.37 0.32
C ILE A 155 6.14 6.21 0.52
N SER A 156 6.57 6.12 1.78
CA SER A 156 7.99 6.03 2.11
C SER A 156 8.60 4.73 1.58
N MET A 157 7.85 3.61 1.63
CA MET A 157 8.21 2.33 1.00
C MET A 157 8.34 2.45 -0.50
N ARG A 158 7.35 3.02 -1.18
CA ARG A 158 7.37 3.17 -2.63
C ARG A 158 8.57 3.98 -3.13
N ARG A 159 9.02 4.95 -2.33
CA ARG A 159 10.20 5.80 -2.59
C ARG A 159 11.54 5.12 -2.31
N GLY A 160 11.55 3.85 -1.88
CA GLY A 160 12.77 3.09 -1.61
C GLY A 160 13.44 3.42 -0.28
N LYS A 161 12.75 4.06 0.67
CA LYS A 161 13.33 4.45 1.97
C LYS A 161 13.46 3.31 2.99
N PHE A 162 13.17 2.06 2.61
CA PHE A 162 13.25 0.89 3.50
C PHE A 162 14.01 -0.29 2.85
N SER A 163 15.05 0.01 2.07
CA SER A 163 15.81 -0.96 1.26
C SER A 163 16.61 -2.00 2.06
N GLU A 164 16.72 -1.87 3.39
CA GLU A 164 17.46 -2.80 4.25
C GLU A 164 16.54 -3.46 5.28
N TRP A 165 15.72 -4.39 4.82
CA TRP A 165 15.14 -5.39 5.71
C TRP A 165 16.27 -6.32 6.19
N ASN A 166 16.88 -5.97 7.32
CA ASN A 166 17.80 -6.86 8.03
C ASN A 166 16.98 -8.02 8.63
N MET A 167 16.74 -9.05 7.82
CA MET A 167 16.00 -10.28 8.18
C MET A 167 16.57 -10.97 9.43
N ASP A 168 17.82 -10.68 9.78
CA ASP A 168 18.54 -11.21 10.94
C ASP A 168 18.00 -10.74 12.29
N ARG A 169 17.09 -9.76 12.34
CA ARG A 169 16.44 -9.30 13.59
C ARG A 169 15.13 -10.03 13.91
N ILE A 170 14.84 -11.15 13.24
CA ILE A 170 13.56 -11.87 13.35
C ILE A 170 13.72 -13.34 13.81
N ASN A 171 14.91 -13.74 14.28
CA ASN A 171 15.11 -15.01 14.98
C ASN A 171 15.40 -14.76 16.46
#